data_AF-A0A087UBY6-F1
#
_entry.id   AF-A0A087UBY6-F1
#
_cell.length_a   1.000
_cell.length_b   1.000
_cell.length_c   1.000
_cell.angle_alpha   90.00
_cell.angle_beta   90.00
_cell.angle_gamma   90.00
#
_symmetry.space_group_name_H-M   'P 1'
#
loop_
_entity.id
_entity.type
_entity.pdbx_description
1 polymer ?
#
loop_
_entity_poly.entity_id
_entity_poly.type
_entity_poly.pdbx_seq_one_letter_code
_entity_poly.pdbx_strand_id
1 'polypeptide(L)'
;MISFPSYPLIISCLMVAWVLPLTQTTDIDFVYHNYQSMTSVLHQLANEYPQLTKLYSIGKSTQGRELWVILVTSDPQEEPLLKPNVKYVANMHGNEAVGRELMLHLTSYLLKNYGKDDYVTWLMDNTRIHIMPSMNPDGFEASVEGQCSGVQGRNNANSLDLNRNFPDYFAGNPEFPQAETLAVIDWLKRTQFVLSGNLHGGALVASYPFDNIPANSPKGFRNFGSPSMTPDDDVFRHLAQSYSFNHKNMYLEVTCRDGSPPFTNGTTNGAAWYALKGGMQDYNYVWAGCMEITLEISCCKYPKYHQLPKFWADNQKALLQYLGEAHQGVWGQVTDPDKSPVFNASIVVKGRKFGSRTTRRGEYWRILRPGTYTIQAQAEGYDPVEVTFPVAKGVTIQNITLYPQASTYYEPRSDYTSMRNSFPSTHNTASSIKGVWPTFTVVIIVIFNRISVALNVWKCGV
;
A
#
# COMPACT_ATOMS: atom_id res chain seq x y z
N MET A 1 49.37 3.00 75.61
CA MET A 1 50.11 3.54 74.45
C MET A 1 50.61 2.37 73.63
N ILE A 2 50.12 2.22 72.40
CA ILE A 2 50.80 1.71 71.19
C ILE A 2 49.79 1.91 70.05
N SER A 3 50.24 2.60 69.01
CA SER A 3 49.51 3.04 67.83
C SER A 3 49.40 1.94 66.76
N PHE A 4 48.31 1.94 65.99
CA PHE A 4 48.27 1.35 64.64
C PHE A 4 47.76 2.42 63.64
N PRO A 5 48.35 2.50 62.43
CA PRO A 5 48.10 3.59 61.50
C PRO A 5 46.84 3.36 60.66
N SER A 6 46.10 4.45 60.45
CA SER A 6 44.98 4.56 59.51
C SER A 6 45.50 4.75 58.08
N TYR A 7 45.13 3.83 57.17
CA TYR A 7 45.27 4.02 55.72
C TYR A 7 43.92 4.50 55.14
N PRO A 8 43.88 5.55 54.31
CA PRO A 8 42.68 5.91 53.58
C PRO A 8 42.53 5.01 52.34
N LEU A 9 41.36 4.37 52.21
CA LEU A 9 40.92 3.73 50.97
C LEU A 9 40.63 4.83 49.93
N ILE A 10 41.51 4.99 48.96
CA ILE A 10 41.25 5.81 47.76
C ILE A 10 40.35 4.97 46.86
N ILE A 11 39.04 5.23 46.89
CA ILE A 11 38.12 4.73 45.86
C ILE A 11 38.31 5.63 44.63
N SER A 12 39.11 5.18 43.67
CA SER A 12 39.18 5.83 42.37
C SER A 12 37.85 5.58 41.64
N CYS A 13 37.00 6.59 41.59
CA CYS A 13 35.79 6.57 40.77
C CYS A 13 36.23 6.72 39.30
N LEU A 14 36.49 5.59 38.63
CA LEU A 14 36.63 5.55 37.17
C LEU A 14 35.28 5.90 36.56
N MET A 15 35.05 7.19 36.26
CA MET A 15 34.02 7.57 35.31
C MET A 15 34.45 7.05 33.95
N VAL A 16 33.92 5.90 33.55
CA VAL A 16 33.92 5.48 32.15
C VAL A 16 32.97 6.45 31.44
N ALA A 17 33.52 7.53 30.91
CA ALA A 17 32.82 8.35 29.95
C ALA A 17 32.57 7.47 28.72
N TRP A 18 31.33 7.01 28.57
CA TRP A 18 30.86 6.43 27.32
C TRP A 18 30.89 7.57 26.29
N VAL A 19 31.98 7.67 25.55
CA VAL A 19 32.02 8.46 24.33
C VAL A 19 31.12 7.72 23.35
N LEU A 20 29.83 8.07 23.32
CA LEU A 20 28.97 7.70 22.21
C LEU A 20 29.64 8.24 20.95
N PRO A 21 29.95 7.39 19.95
CA PRO A 21 30.40 7.92 18.68
C PRO A 21 29.31 8.86 18.19
N LEU A 22 29.67 10.10 17.89
CA LEU A 22 28.83 10.97 17.08
C LEU A 22 28.64 10.24 15.76
N THR A 23 27.53 9.51 15.60
CA THR A 23 27.14 8.93 14.31
C THR A 23 26.90 10.10 13.39
N GLN A 24 27.89 10.37 12.54
CA GLN A 24 27.77 11.37 11.50
C GLN A 24 26.65 10.91 10.58
N THR A 25 25.51 11.60 10.63
CA THR A 25 24.30 11.19 9.94
C THR A 25 24.55 11.10 8.44
N THR A 26 24.26 9.96 7.83
CA THR A 26 24.53 9.75 6.39
C THR A 26 23.90 10.86 5.56
N ASP A 27 24.71 11.69 4.90
CA ASP A 27 24.25 12.61 3.88
C ASP A 27 24.22 11.90 2.53
N ILE A 28 23.09 12.01 1.84
CA ILE A 28 22.91 11.41 0.53
C ILE A 28 23.32 12.47 -0.46
N ASP A 29 24.34 12.19 -1.26
CA ASP A 29 24.77 13.10 -2.30
C ASP A 29 23.67 13.27 -3.35
N PHE A 30 23.51 14.50 -3.87
CA PHE A 30 22.60 14.77 -4.98
C PHE A 30 23.18 14.30 -6.31
N VAL A 31 23.28 12.97 -6.46
CA VAL A 31 23.71 12.27 -7.66
C VAL A 31 22.69 11.21 -8.04
N TYR A 32 22.78 10.66 -9.25
CA TYR A 32 21.96 9.51 -9.59
C TYR A 32 22.54 8.21 -9.04
N HIS A 33 21.72 7.48 -8.29
CA HIS A 33 22.10 6.22 -7.68
C HIS A 33 21.63 5.07 -8.58
N ASN A 34 22.57 4.39 -9.25
CA ASN A 34 22.31 3.10 -9.88
C ASN A 34 21.82 2.06 -8.86
N TYR A 35 21.37 0.90 -9.33
CA TYR A 35 20.75 -0.11 -8.48
C TYR A 35 21.64 -0.50 -7.30
N GLN A 36 22.94 -0.73 -7.51
CA GLN A 36 23.87 -1.09 -6.44
C GLN A 36 24.05 0.04 -5.43
N SER A 37 24.20 1.28 -5.91
CA SER A 37 24.39 2.45 -5.04
C SER A 37 23.12 2.76 -4.24
N MET A 38 21.95 2.72 -4.89
CA MET A 38 20.64 2.90 -4.24
C MET A 38 20.42 1.81 -3.18
N THR A 39 20.71 0.55 -3.50
CA THR A 39 20.62 -0.57 -2.55
C THR A 39 21.54 -0.34 -1.34
N SER A 40 22.76 0.13 -1.58
CA SER A 40 23.73 0.44 -0.52
C SER A 40 23.23 1.56 0.39
N VAL A 41 22.70 2.65 -0.18
CA VAL A 41 22.09 3.75 0.57
C VAL A 41 20.93 3.26 1.44
N LEU A 42 20.03 2.45 0.89
CA LEU A 42 18.88 1.93 1.65
C LEU A 42 19.32 1.03 2.81
N HIS A 43 20.30 0.15 2.59
CA HIS A 43 20.89 -0.67 3.66
C HIS A 43 21.59 0.19 4.71
N GLN A 44 22.32 1.23 4.29
CA GLN A 44 23.00 2.14 5.20
C GLN A 44 22.00 2.87 6.11
N LEU A 45 20.95 3.47 5.54
CA LEU A 45 19.89 4.12 6.32
C LEU A 45 19.22 3.14 7.28
N ALA A 46 18.93 1.91 6.83
CA ALA A 46 18.31 0.91 7.66
C ALA A 46 19.19 0.46 8.85
N ASN A 47 20.50 0.37 8.63
CA ASN A 47 21.47 0.02 9.66
C ASN A 47 21.74 1.16 10.64
N GLU A 48 21.69 2.41 10.16
CA GLU A 48 21.92 3.61 10.97
C GLU A 48 20.70 3.96 11.84
N TYR A 49 19.49 3.71 11.33
CA TYR A 49 18.22 4.00 12.02
C TYR A 49 17.34 2.74 12.20
N PRO A 50 17.83 1.67 12.85
CA PRO A 50 17.09 0.40 12.95
C PRO A 50 15.81 0.50 13.78
N GLN A 51 15.72 1.50 14.66
CA GLN A 51 14.52 1.77 15.47
C GLN A 51 13.46 2.60 14.73
N LEU A 52 13.80 3.20 13.59
CA LEU A 52 12.89 4.05 12.81
C LEU A 52 12.60 3.49 11.41
N THR A 53 13.26 2.39 11.04
CA THR A 53 13.18 1.84 9.70
C THR A 53 13.05 0.33 9.66
N LYS A 54 12.49 -0.16 8.55
CA LYS A 54 12.55 -1.57 8.15
C LYS A 54 12.67 -1.66 6.64
N LEU A 55 13.81 -2.15 6.18
CA LEU A 55 14.06 -2.42 4.76
C LEU A 55 13.58 -3.83 4.39
N TYR A 56 12.83 -3.94 3.30
CA TYR A 56 12.37 -5.22 2.77
C TYR A 56 12.20 -5.16 1.26
N SER A 57 12.13 -6.32 0.62
CA SER A 57 11.84 -6.46 -0.80
C SER A 57 10.42 -7.01 -0.99
N ILE A 58 9.66 -6.48 -1.95
CA ILE A 58 8.32 -7.01 -2.28
C ILE A 58 8.35 -8.08 -3.37
N GLY A 59 9.50 -8.30 -4.00
CA GLY A 59 9.69 -9.18 -5.13
C GLY A 59 10.92 -8.79 -5.94
N LYS A 60 11.08 -9.39 -7.11
CA LYS A 60 12.20 -9.08 -8.01
C LYS A 60 11.72 -8.57 -9.34
N SER A 61 12.50 -7.70 -9.97
CA SER A 61 12.35 -7.33 -11.36
C SER A 61 12.60 -8.52 -12.28
N THR A 62 12.31 -8.33 -13.57
CA THR A 62 12.55 -9.32 -14.62
C THR A 62 14.01 -9.76 -14.69
N GLN A 63 14.98 -8.87 -14.45
CA GLN A 63 16.41 -9.20 -14.39
C GLN A 63 16.91 -9.57 -12.98
N GLY A 64 16.01 -9.83 -12.03
CA GLY A 64 16.35 -10.35 -10.71
C GLY A 64 16.81 -9.28 -9.70
N ARG A 65 16.60 -7.99 -9.97
CA ARG A 65 16.88 -6.90 -9.01
C ARG A 65 15.76 -6.84 -7.96
N GLU A 66 16.12 -6.65 -6.70
CA GLU A 66 15.14 -6.53 -5.61
C GLU A 66 14.29 -5.27 -5.79
N LEU A 67 12.99 -5.39 -5.54
CA LEU A 67 12.06 -4.27 -5.50
C LEU A 67 11.99 -3.76 -4.06
N TRP A 68 13.00 -2.97 -3.71
CA TRP A 68 13.20 -2.46 -2.37
C TRP A 68 12.10 -1.48 -1.93
N VAL A 69 11.70 -1.65 -0.67
CA VAL A 69 10.84 -0.73 0.07
C VAL A 69 11.44 -0.51 1.44
N ILE A 70 11.56 0.76 1.84
CA ILE A 70 11.91 1.13 3.22
C ILE A 70 10.67 1.66 3.91
N LEU A 71 10.25 0.97 4.98
CA LEU A 71 9.27 1.49 5.94
C LEU A 71 9.99 2.48 6.85
N VAL A 72 9.43 3.68 7.02
CA VAL A 72 9.87 4.73 7.93
C VAL A 72 8.72 5.07 8.88
N THR A 73 8.94 4.89 10.18
CA THR A 73 7.95 5.10 11.25
C THR A 73 8.66 5.05 12.60
N SER A 74 8.07 5.57 13.69
CA SER A 74 8.67 5.47 15.03
C SER A 74 8.68 4.06 15.63
N ASP A 75 7.99 3.11 15.01
CA ASP A 75 7.69 1.76 15.52
C ASP A 75 7.73 0.67 14.42
N PRO A 76 8.84 0.51 13.68
CA PRO A 76 8.91 -0.29 12.46
C PRO A 76 8.73 -1.81 12.68
N GLN A 77 8.94 -2.27 13.91
CA GLN A 77 8.76 -3.68 14.31
C GLN A 77 7.37 -3.98 14.88
N GLU A 78 6.62 -2.94 15.23
CA GLU A 78 5.26 -3.05 15.70
C GLU A 78 4.29 -2.69 14.58
N GLU A 79 3.02 -2.96 14.80
CA GLU A 79 1.92 -2.43 13.99
C GLU A 79 0.90 -1.90 15.00
N PRO A 80 0.93 -0.62 15.40
CA PRO A 80 -0.09 -0.10 16.30
C PRO A 80 -1.47 -0.15 15.65
N LEU A 81 -2.51 -0.21 16.48
CA LEU A 81 -3.88 -0.14 15.99
C LEU A 81 -4.16 1.23 15.36
N LEU A 82 -4.87 1.22 14.24
CA LEU A 82 -5.36 2.39 13.50
C LEU A 82 -4.28 3.33 12.94
N LYS A 83 -2.99 2.99 13.06
CA LYS A 83 -1.89 3.75 12.43
C LYS A 83 -1.89 3.46 10.91
N PRO A 84 -2.26 4.41 10.03
CA PRO A 84 -2.45 4.15 8.60
C PRO A 84 -1.12 3.81 7.91
N ASN A 85 -1.18 2.85 6.98
CA ASN A 85 -0.10 2.63 6.02
C ASN A 85 -0.30 3.55 4.82
N VAL A 86 0.73 4.31 4.47
CA VAL A 86 0.78 5.15 3.27
C VAL A 86 1.99 4.75 2.45
N LYS A 87 1.97 5.02 1.14
CA LYS A 87 3.13 4.71 0.31
C LYS A 87 3.47 5.75 -0.74
N TYR A 88 4.75 5.83 -1.05
CA TYR A 88 5.22 6.40 -2.31
C TYR A 88 5.85 5.31 -3.16
N VAL A 89 5.54 5.35 -4.45
CA VAL A 89 6.18 4.53 -5.48
C VAL A 89 6.80 5.47 -6.51
N ALA A 90 8.04 5.26 -6.88
CA ALA A 90 8.69 6.06 -7.89
C ALA A 90 9.34 5.19 -8.97
N ASN A 91 9.66 5.83 -10.10
CA ASN A 91 10.48 5.26 -11.16
C ASN A 91 9.90 3.93 -11.70
N MET A 92 8.57 3.89 -11.87
CA MET A 92 7.90 2.79 -12.58
C MET A 92 8.19 2.84 -14.09
N HIS A 93 8.45 4.05 -14.61
CA HIS A 93 9.19 4.21 -15.85
C HIS A 93 10.66 4.48 -15.50
N GLY A 94 11.56 3.64 -16.00
CA GLY A 94 12.96 3.69 -15.58
C GLY A 94 13.65 5.01 -15.94
N ASN A 95 13.26 5.67 -17.04
CA ASN A 95 13.83 6.95 -17.45
C ASN A 95 13.22 8.19 -16.79
N GLU A 96 12.24 8.01 -15.92
CA GLU A 96 11.63 9.09 -15.13
C GLU A 96 12.31 9.09 -13.75
N ALA A 97 13.52 9.66 -13.74
CA ALA A 97 14.53 9.42 -12.70
C ALA A 97 14.40 10.32 -11.46
N VAL A 98 13.78 11.50 -11.59
CA VAL A 98 13.72 12.47 -10.48
C VAL A 98 13.05 11.88 -9.24
N GLY A 99 11.92 11.19 -9.42
CA GLY A 99 11.18 10.58 -8.32
C GLY A 99 12.01 9.57 -7.52
N ARG A 100 12.89 8.81 -8.19
CA ARG A 100 13.79 7.84 -7.56
C ARG A 100 14.67 8.50 -6.50
N GLU A 101 15.34 9.58 -6.90
CA GLU A 101 16.25 10.30 -6.01
C GLU A 101 15.48 11.04 -4.91
N LEU A 102 14.33 11.66 -5.23
CA LEU A 102 13.51 12.33 -4.21
C LEU A 102 13.05 11.36 -3.12
N MET A 103 12.82 10.08 -3.42
CA MET A 103 12.48 9.07 -2.42
C MET A 103 13.63 8.75 -1.48
N LEU A 104 14.88 8.72 -1.96
CA LEU A 104 16.06 8.56 -1.11
C LEU A 104 16.23 9.78 -0.19
N HIS A 105 16.13 11.00 -0.74
CA HIS A 105 16.24 12.24 0.03
C HIS A 105 15.08 12.42 1.03
N LEU A 106 13.85 12.04 0.67
CA LEU A 106 12.70 12.05 1.59
C LEU A 106 12.94 11.12 2.78
N THR A 107 13.44 9.91 2.51
CA THR A 107 13.78 8.93 3.56
C THR A 107 14.82 9.52 4.52
N SER A 108 15.92 10.06 4.00
CA SER A 108 16.96 10.70 4.82
C SER A 108 16.42 11.90 5.60
N TYR A 109 15.59 12.73 4.96
CA TYR A 109 15.00 13.90 5.60
C TYR A 109 14.11 13.54 6.79
N LEU A 110 13.22 12.55 6.64
CA LEU A 110 12.36 12.08 7.72
C LEU A 110 13.21 11.60 8.91
N LEU A 111 14.21 10.75 8.65
CA LEU A 111 15.07 10.19 9.69
C LEU A 111 15.91 11.24 10.42
N LYS A 112 16.51 12.19 9.67
CA LYS A 112 17.35 13.25 10.24
C LYS A 112 16.58 14.26 11.09
N ASN A 113 15.30 14.44 10.81
CA ASN A 113 14.45 15.45 11.45
C ASN A 113 13.45 14.86 12.46
N TYR A 114 13.37 13.54 12.60
CA TYR A 114 12.64 12.92 13.70
C TYR A 114 13.19 13.37 15.06
N GLY A 115 12.32 13.86 15.94
CA GLY A 115 12.69 14.46 17.22
C GLY A 115 13.25 15.89 17.14
N LYS A 116 13.30 16.50 15.95
CA LYS A 116 13.77 17.88 15.74
C LYS A 116 12.73 18.78 15.10
N ASP A 117 12.00 18.28 14.11
CA ASP A 117 10.88 18.96 13.46
C ASP A 117 9.57 18.36 13.97
N ASP A 118 8.70 19.21 14.51
CA ASP A 118 7.45 18.77 15.16
C ASP A 118 6.50 18.06 14.18
N TYR A 119 6.44 18.52 12.92
CA TYR A 119 5.56 17.91 11.93
C TYR A 119 6.10 16.57 11.45
N VAL A 120 7.42 16.46 11.19
CA VAL A 120 8.06 15.18 10.84
C VAL A 120 7.91 14.17 11.97
N THR A 121 8.12 14.60 13.21
CA THR A 121 7.96 13.76 14.40
C THR A 121 6.53 13.25 14.51
N TRP A 122 5.55 14.15 14.43
CA TRP A 122 4.13 13.78 14.42
C TRP A 122 3.79 12.83 13.27
N LEU A 123 4.31 13.08 12.07
CA LEU A 123 4.02 12.25 10.91
C LEU A 123 4.55 10.81 11.10
N MET A 124 5.78 10.65 11.57
CA MET A 124 6.38 9.33 11.83
C MET A 124 5.77 8.62 13.05
N ASP A 125 5.31 9.37 14.05
CA ASP A 125 4.61 8.80 15.21
C ASP A 125 3.22 8.28 14.85
N ASN A 126 2.56 8.88 13.86
CA ASN A 126 1.18 8.58 13.52
C ASN A 126 1.02 7.87 12.18
N THR A 127 2.07 7.65 11.40
CA THR A 127 1.97 7.07 10.05
C THR A 127 3.02 6.00 9.80
N ARG A 128 2.64 4.94 9.11
CA ARG A 128 3.59 3.95 8.57
C ARG A 128 3.87 4.29 7.12
N ILE A 129 5.04 4.88 6.85
CA ILE A 129 5.38 5.45 5.55
C ILE A 129 6.24 4.45 4.78
N HIS A 130 5.70 3.85 3.74
CA HIS A 130 6.42 2.90 2.90
C HIS A 130 6.93 3.57 1.63
N ILE A 131 8.25 3.59 1.43
CA ILE A 131 8.87 4.30 0.31
C ILE A 131 9.54 3.28 -0.62
N MET A 132 9.07 3.21 -1.87
CA MET A 132 9.67 2.44 -2.96
C MET A 132 10.35 3.41 -3.94
N PRO A 133 11.69 3.56 -3.89
CA PRO A 133 12.38 4.47 -4.80
C PRO A 133 12.33 4.03 -6.27
N SER A 134 12.21 2.72 -6.53
CA SER A 134 12.29 2.19 -7.89
C SER A 134 11.45 0.94 -8.10
N MET A 135 10.30 1.10 -8.75
CA MET A 135 9.49 -0.03 -9.21
C MET A 135 10.08 -0.71 -10.47
N ASN A 136 10.77 0.04 -11.34
CA ASN A 136 11.41 -0.48 -12.55
C ASN A 136 12.93 -0.25 -12.55
N PRO A 137 13.68 -0.95 -11.68
CA PRO A 137 15.13 -0.78 -11.63
C PRO A 137 15.81 -1.23 -12.92
N ASP A 138 15.25 -2.18 -13.67
CA ASP A 138 15.82 -2.66 -14.93
C ASP A 138 15.79 -1.57 -16.01
N GLY A 139 14.66 -0.86 -16.13
CA GLY A 139 14.52 0.28 -17.02
C GLY A 139 15.46 1.43 -16.65
N PHE A 140 15.65 1.70 -15.36
CA PHE A 140 16.56 2.75 -14.90
C PHE A 140 18.01 2.50 -15.34
N GLU A 141 18.51 1.26 -15.18
CA GLU A 141 19.86 0.89 -15.62
C GLU A 141 20.03 0.99 -17.15
N ALA A 142 18.95 0.91 -17.92
CA ALA A 142 18.94 1.09 -19.37
C ALA A 142 18.74 2.55 -19.82
N SER A 143 18.49 3.47 -18.88
CA SER A 143 18.21 4.90 -19.13
C SER A 143 19.50 5.72 -19.19
N VAL A 144 19.45 6.87 -19.85
CA VAL A 144 20.64 7.73 -20.06
C VAL A 144 20.41 9.13 -19.51
N GLU A 145 21.28 9.56 -18.60
CA GLU A 145 21.21 10.87 -17.95
C GLU A 145 21.30 12.02 -18.95
N GLY A 146 20.40 13.01 -18.82
CA GLY A 146 20.26 14.15 -19.71
C GLY A 146 19.24 13.95 -20.82
N GLN A 147 18.67 12.74 -20.98
CA GLN A 147 17.56 12.51 -21.88
C GLN A 147 16.24 13.00 -21.27
N CYS A 148 15.86 14.22 -21.62
CA CYS A 148 14.61 14.82 -21.13
C CYS A 148 13.33 14.25 -21.75
N SER A 149 13.43 13.57 -22.88
CA SER A 149 12.31 13.00 -23.62
C SER A 149 12.70 11.65 -24.23
N GLY A 150 11.72 10.92 -24.77
CA GLY A 150 11.92 9.60 -25.35
C GLY A 150 11.48 8.45 -24.44
N VAL A 151 11.73 7.22 -24.92
CA VAL A 151 11.24 5.97 -24.32
C VAL A 151 12.36 5.00 -23.94
N GLN A 152 13.63 5.35 -24.19
CA GLN A 152 14.77 4.52 -23.79
C GLN A 152 14.75 4.34 -22.27
N GLY A 153 14.71 3.08 -21.80
CA GLY A 153 14.63 2.74 -20.39
C GLY A 153 13.28 3.02 -19.72
N ARG A 154 12.25 3.44 -20.47
CA ARG A 154 10.90 3.63 -19.93
C ARG A 154 10.28 2.30 -19.49
N ASN A 155 10.26 1.32 -20.38
CA ASN A 155 9.62 0.03 -20.16
C ASN A 155 10.46 -0.87 -19.25
N ASN A 156 9.89 -1.97 -18.75
CA ASN A 156 10.65 -2.98 -18.03
C ASN A 156 11.57 -3.79 -18.98
N ALA A 157 12.30 -4.78 -18.46
CA ALA A 157 13.26 -5.55 -19.27
C ALA A 157 12.61 -6.37 -20.41
N ASN A 158 11.32 -6.68 -20.32
CA ASN A 158 10.55 -7.33 -21.39
C ASN A 158 9.96 -6.32 -22.39
N SER A 159 10.37 -5.05 -22.32
CA SER A 159 9.87 -3.95 -23.16
C SER A 159 8.37 -3.68 -23.00
N LEU A 160 7.79 -3.96 -21.83
CA LEU A 160 6.40 -3.65 -21.50
C LEU A 160 6.29 -2.44 -20.56
N ASP A 161 5.28 -1.60 -20.81
CA ASP A 161 4.99 -0.42 -19.99
C ASP A 161 4.25 -0.87 -18.72
N LEU A 162 4.90 -0.75 -17.56
CA LEU A 162 4.34 -1.16 -16.27
C LEU A 162 3.08 -0.37 -15.91
N ASN A 163 2.93 0.87 -16.39
CA ASN A 163 1.73 1.69 -16.20
C ASN A 163 0.68 1.45 -17.30
N ARG A 164 0.78 0.33 -18.02
CA ARG A 164 -0.27 -0.24 -18.89
C ARG A 164 -0.54 -1.72 -18.57
N ASN A 165 0.04 -2.24 -17.48
CA ASN A 165 0.12 -3.66 -17.22
C ASN A 165 -0.81 -4.14 -16.09
N PHE A 166 -1.47 -3.23 -15.37
CA PHE A 166 -2.43 -3.59 -14.33
C PHE A 166 -3.79 -3.96 -14.92
N PRO A 167 -4.60 -4.79 -14.25
CA PRO A 167 -6.02 -4.96 -14.59
C PRO A 167 -6.73 -3.61 -14.71
N ASP A 168 -7.56 -3.47 -15.74
CA ASP A 168 -8.30 -2.23 -16.00
C ASP A 168 -9.78 -2.39 -15.63
N TYR A 169 -10.36 -1.34 -15.04
CA TYR A 169 -11.73 -1.41 -14.52
C TYR A 169 -12.78 -1.33 -15.64
N PHE A 170 -12.47 -0.62 -16.73
CA PHE A 170 -13.41 -0.36 -17.81
C PHE A 170 -13.32 -1.38 -18.94
N ALA A 171 -12.17 -2.04 -19.10
CA ALA A 171 -11.93 -3.02 -20.15
C ALA A 171 -11.03 -4.17 -19.68
N GLY A 172 -11.06 -5.29 -20.40
CA GLY A 172 -10.03 -6.31 -20.24
C GLY A 172 -8.66 -5.75 -20.61
N ASN A 173 -7.62 -6.13 -19.86
CA ASN A 173 -6.23 -5.83 -20.20
C ASN A 173 -5.53 -7.12 -20.69
N PRO A 174 -5.24 -7.25 -22.00
CA PRO A 174 -4.63 -8.47 -22.55
C PRO A 174 -3.11 -8.55 -22.33
N GLU A 175 -2.48 -7.50 -21.79
CA GLU A 175 -1.04 -7.47 -21.54
C GLU A 175 -0.63 -8.57 -20.56
N PHE A 176 0.49 -9.24 -20.86
CA PHE A 176 1.00 -10.28 -19.97
C PHE A 176 1.48 -9.66 -18.65
N PRO A 177 0.99 -10.11 -17.47
CA PRO A 177 1.42 -9.54 -16.20
C PRO A 177 2.93 -9.67 -15.98
N GLN A 178 3.59 -8.55 -15.65
CA GLN A 178 5.03 -8.49 -15.41
C GLN A 178 5.39 -8.77 -13.96
N ALA A 179 6.62 -9.20 -13.72
CA ALA A 179 7.11 -9.54 -12.38
C ALA A 179 6.97 -8.35 -11.40
N GLU A 180 7.29 -7.15 -11.87
CA GLU A 180 7.18 -5.91 -11.11
C GLU A 180 5.72 -5.59 -10.75
N THR A 181 4.81 -5.71 -11.73
CA THR A 181 3.37 -5.50 -11.56
C THR A 181 2.78 -6.49 -10.55
N LEU A 182 3.11 -7.78 -10.68
CA LEU A 182 2.63 -8.83 -9.79
C LEU A 182 3.13 -8.63 -8.36
N ALA A 183 4.39 -8.21 -8.19
CA ALA A 183 4.94 -7.90 -6.87
C ALA A 183 4.17 -6.75 -6.20
N VAL A 184 3.84 -5.68 -6.93
CA VAL A 184 3.04 -4.56 -6.41
C VAL A 184 1.60 -4.98 -6.09
N ILE A 185 0.96 -5.77 -6.97
CA ILE A 185 -0.38 -6.32 -6.71
C ILE A 185 -0.39 -7.15 -5.42
N ASP A 186 0.60 -8.01 -5.24
CA ASP A 186 0.70 -8.84 -4.04
C ASP A 186 1.03 -8.01 -2.79
N TRP A 187 1.83 -6.96 -2.93
CA TRP A 187 2.08 -6.01 -1.86
C TRP A 187 0.80 -5.28 -1.40
N LEU A 188 -0.02 -4.82 -2.33
CA LEU A 188 -1.34 -4.20 -2.05
C LEU A 188 -2.33 -5.16 -1.37
N LYS A 189 -2.19 -6.47 -1.58
CA LYS A 189 -3.01 -7.48 -0.89
C LYS A 189 -2.53 -7.76 0.54
N ARG A 190 -1.22 -7.65 0.78
CA ARG A 190 -0.60 -7.93 2.08
C ARG A 190 -0.69 -6.76 3.06
N THR A 191 -0.68 -5.53 2.55
CA THR A 191 -0.70 -4.31 3.36
C THR A 191 -1.87 -3.42 2.96
N GLN A 192 -2.71 -3.05 3.92
CA GLN A 192 -3.83 -2.15 3.66
C GLN A 192 -3.33 -0.70 3.61
N PHE A 193 -3.08 -0.22 2.40
CA PHE A 193 -2.70 1.17 2.15
C PHE A 193 -3.93 2.08 2.08
N VAL A 194 -3.82 3.25 2.70
CA VAL A 194 -4.88 4.26 2.75
C VAL A 194 -4.66 5.33 1.67
N LEU A 195 -3.43 5.81 1.55
CA LEU A 195 -3.00 6.87 0.64
C LEU A 195 -1.75 6.44 -0.13
N SER A 196 -1.66 6.83 -1.40
CA SER A 196 -0.48 6.60 -2.22
C SER A 196 -0.18 7.74 -3.18
N GLY A 197 1.10 7.99 -3.46
CA GLY A 197 1.53 8.74 -4.64
C GLY A 197 2.45 7.91 -5.51
N ASN A 198 2.21 7.89 -6.82
CA ASN A 198 3.19 7.37 -7.78
C ASN A 198 3.88 8.54 -8.50
N LEU A 199 5.23 8.56 -8.54
CA LEU A 199 6.01 9.68 -9.04
C LEU A 199 6.53 9.43 -10.46
N HIS A 200 6.31 10.42 -11.32
CA HIS A 200 6.60 10.41 -12.75
C HIS A 200 7.37 11.65 -13.22
N GLY A 201 7.82 11.59 -14.46
CA GLY A 201 8.43 12.70 -15.17
C GLY A 201 8.01 12.76 -16.64
N GLY A 202 8.03 13.97 -17.19
CA GLY A 202 7.57 14.28 -18.54
C GLY A 202 6.53 15.40 -18.57
N ALA A 203 5.92 15.71 -17.42
CA ALA A 203 5.02 16.83 -17.21
C ALA A 203 5.25 17.48 -15.82
N LEU A 204 4.46 18.51 -15.51
CA LEU A 204 4.42 19.13 -14.19
C LEU A 204 2.96 19.31 -13.76
N VAL A 205 2.38 18.27 -13.15
CA VAL A 205 0.95 18.20 -12.81
C VAL A 205 0.67 17.09 -11.80
N ALA A 206 -0.30 17.28 -10.91
CA ALA A 206 -0.90 16.21 -10.12
C ALA A 206 -2.12 15.63 -10.86
N SER A 207 -1.98 14.44 -11.43
CA SER A 207 -3.03 13.72 -12.14
C SER A 207 -3.79 12.80 -11.19
N TYR A 208 -5.12 12.76 -11.28
CA TYR A 208 -5.96 11.97 -10.38
C TYR A 208 -6.99 11.10 -11.14
N PRO A 209 -7.46 9.99 -10.52
CA PRO A 209 -8.39 9.06 -11.15
C PRO A 209 -9.71 9.66 -11.69
N PHE A 210 -10.37 8.99 -12.64
CA PHE A 210 -9.85 7.83 -13.37
C PHE A 210 -8.90 8.23 -14.50
N ASP A 211 -7.95 7.35 -14.77
CA ASP A 211 -7.02 7.45 -15.91
C ASP A 211 -7.66 6.98 -17.22
N ASN A 212 -8.62 6.06 -17.15
CA ASN A 212 -9.30 5.52 -18.33
C ASN A 212 -10.78 5.94 -18.41
N ILE A 213 -11.39 5.74 -19.58
CA ILE A 213 -12.82 6.00 -19.85
C ILE A 213 -13.55 4.70 -20.21
N PRO A 214 -14.86 4.59 -19.91
CA PRO A 214 -15.70 3.52 -20.46
C PRO A 214 -15.64 3.47 -21.98
N ALA A 215 -15.68 2.27 -22.58
CA ALA A 215 -15.50 2.07 -24.03
C ALA A 215 -16.49 2.86 -24.91
N ASN A 216 -17.70 3.11 -24.40
CA ASN A 216 -18.77 3.82 -25.09
C ASN A 216 -18.77 5.35 -24.81
N SER A 217 -17.76 5.86 -24.12
CA SER A 217 -17.69 7.29 -23.80
C SER A 217 -17.36 8.11 -25.05
N PRO A 218 -17.97 9.30 -25.22
CA PRO A 218 -17.61 10.20 -26.30
C PRO A 218 -16.10 10.50 -26.23
N LYS A 219 -15.36 10.08 -27.25
CA LYS A 219 -13.97 10.51 -27.41
C LYS A 219 -14.00 12.01 -27.69
N GLY A 220 -13.33 12.80 -26.84
CA GLY A 220 -13.30 14.25 -26.97
C GLY A 220 -12.83 14.69 -28.35
N PHE A 221 -13.26 15.87 -28.79
CA PHE A 221 -12.71 16.52 -29.97
C PHE A 221 -11.36 17.16 -29.59
N ARG A 222 -10.30 16.86 -30.37
CA ARG A 222 -8.88 17.20 -30.12
C ARG A 222 -8.22 16.27 -29.09
N ASN A 223 -6.89 16.22 -29.06
CA ASN A 223 -6.06 15.24 -28.31
C ASN A 223 -6.24 15.22 -26.76
N PHE A 224 -7.30 15.81 -26.22
CA PHE A 224 -7.68 15.79 -24.80
C PHE A 224 -8.99 15.01 -24.64
N GLY A 225 -9.05 14.17 -23.59
CA GLY A 225 -10.22 13.36 -23.29
C GLY A 225 -11.31 14.11 -22.54
N SER A 226 -12.46 13.46 -22.39
CA SER A 226 -13.49 13.91 -21.43
C SER A 226 -13.12 13.40 -20.03
N PRO A 227 -13.36 14.17 -18.94
CA PRO A 227 -13.09 13.70 -17.59
C PRO A 227 -13.85 12.40 -17.25
N SER A 228 -13.16 11.48 -16.58
CA SER A 228 -13.71 10.23 -16.07
C SER A 228 -13.75 10.29 -14.54
N MET A 229 -14.88 10.75 -14.00
CA MET A 229 -15.00 11.02 -12.56
C MET A 229 -15.11 9.73 -11.74
N THR A 230 -14.39 9.68 -10.63
CA THR A 230 -14.63 8.65 -9.61
C THR A 230 -15.83 9.02 -8.73
N PRO A 231 -16.41 8.05 -7.98
CA PRO A 231 -17.34 8.36 -6.91
C PRO A 231 -16.75 9.22 -5.76
N ASP A 232 -15.42 9.37 -5.71
CA ASP A 232 -14.68 10.13 -4.70
C ASP A 232 -13.91 11.32 -5.34
N ASP A 233 -14.43 11.87 -6.44
CA ASP A 233 -13.79 12.97 -7.20
C ASP A 233 -13.49 14.19 -6.31
N ASP A 234 -14.36 14.48 -5.33
CA ASP A 234 -14.17 15.56 -4.35
C ASP A 234 -12.93 15.37 -3.46
N VAL A 235 -12.61 14.11 -3.13
CA VAL A 235 -11.42 13.73 -2.36
C VAL A 235 -10.20 13.75 -3.28
N PHE A 236 -10.27 13.13 -4.45
CA PHE A 236 -9.13 13.08 -5.37
C PHE A 236 -8.68 14.46 -5.87
N ARG A 237 -9.62 15.35 -6.16
CA ARG A 237 -9.31 16.75 -6.47
C ARG A 237 -8.62 17.44 -5.32
N HIS A 238 -9.05 17.19 -4.08
CA HIS A 238 -8.40 17.74 -2.89
C HIS A 238 -6.97 17.23 -2.73
N LEU A 239 -6.76 15.92 -2.87
CA LEU A 239 -5.46 15.27 -2.78
C LEU A 239 -4.49 15.84 -3.83
N ALA A 240 -4.93 15.97 -5.09
CA ALA A 240 -4.14 16.56 -6.16
C ALA A 240 -3.81 18.04 -5.90
N GLN A 241 -4.78 18.81 -5.41
CA GLN A 241 -4.56 20.21 -5.03
C GLN A 241 -3.60 20.33 -3.84
N SER A 242 -3.70 19.47 -2.83
CA SER A 242 -2.82 19.50 -1.66
C SER A 242 -1.35 19.36 -2.07
N TYR A 243 -1.05 18.48 -3.02
CA TYR A 243 0.29 18.39 -3.60
C TYR A 243 0.65 19.63 -4.43
N SER A 244 -0.19 19.97 -5.42
CA SER A 244 0.09 21.04 -6.38
C SER A 244 0.34 22.41 -5.73
N PHE A 245 -0.50 22.79 -4.76
CA PHE A 245 -0.40 24.08 -4.06
C PHE A 245 0.73 24.13 -3.03
N ASN A 246 1.23 22.98 -2.57
CA ASN A 246 2.44 22.93 -1.73
C ASN A 246 3.74 22.76 -2.53
N HIS A 247 3.65 22.40 -3.82
CA HIS A 247 4.77 22.42 -4.74
C HIS A 247 5.16 23.86 -5.08
N LYS A 248 6.44 24.11 -5.37
CA LYS A 248 6.94 25.47 -5.63
C LYS A 248 6.20 26.22 -6.73
N ASN A 249 5.90 25.57 -7.85
CA ASN A 249 5.35 26.20 -9.05
C ASN A 249 4.35 25.34 -9.84
N MET A 250 3.88 24.20 -9.31
CA MET A 250 2.96 23.32 -10.06
C MET A 250 1.61 24.02 -10.27
N TYR A 251 1.08 24.64 -9.21
CA TYR A 251 -0.14 25.43 -9.24
C TYR A 251 -0.06 26.70 -10.11
N LEU A 252 1.15 27.14 -10.49
CA LEU A 252 1.35 28.29 -11.39
C LEU A 252 1.10 27.93 -12.86
N GLU A 253 0.69 26.69 -13.13
CA GLU A 253 0.29 26.21 -14.45
C GLU A 253 1.43 26.28 -15.49
N VAL A 254 2.67 26.10 -15.03
CA VAL A 254 3.87 26.11 -15.86
C VAL A 254 3.82 24.94 -16.84
N THR A 255 3.89 25.25 -18.13
CA THR A 255 3.86 24.25 -19.19
C THR A 255 5.28 23.74 -19.50
N CYS A 256 5.40 22.43 -19.73
CA CYS A 256 6.68 21.80 -20.06
C CYS A 256 7.08 21.95 -21.53
N ARG A 257 6.12 22.29 -22.40
CA ARG A 257 6.34 22.50 -23.84
C ARG A 257 5.67 23.80 -24.25
N ASP A 258 6.32 24.55 -25.13
CA ASP A 258 5.73 25.75 -25.69
C ASP A 258 4.46 25.39 -26.48
N GLY A 259 3.37 26.11 -26.21
CA GLY A 259 2.08 25.91 -26.87
C GLY A 259 1.23 24.74 -26.34
N SER A 260 1.70 23.95 -25.37
CA SER A 260 0.80 23.01 -24.67
C SER A 260 -0.15 23.78 -23.74
N PRO A 261 -1.42 23.38 -23.60
CA PRO A 261 -2.32 24.05 -22.67
C PRO A 261 -1.85 23.84 -21.22
N PRO A 262 -2.01 24.87 -20.37
CA PRO A 262 -1.73 24.75 -18.94
C PRO A 262 -2.68 23.76 -18.26
N PHE A 263 -2.21 23.17 -17.16
CA PHE A 263 -3.06 22.43 -16.25
C PHE A 263 -3.60 23.39 -15.19
N THR A 264 -4.92 23.60 -15.17
CA THR A 264 -5.53 24.54 -14.24
C THR A 264 -5.25 24.14 -12.79
N ASN A 265 -4.73 25.07 -11.99
CA ASN A 265 -4.23 24.84 -10.63
C ASN A 265 -3.17 23.73 -10.52
N GLY A 266 -2.48 23.37 -11.62
CA GLY A 266 -1.49 22.29 -11.64
C GLY A 266 -2.09 20.89 -11.39
N THR A 267 -3.37 20.70 -11.71
CA THR A 267 -4.07 19.42 -11.52
C THR A 267 -4.80 18.98 -12.78
N THR A 268 -5.01 17.68 -12.94
CA THR A 268 -5.85 17.14 -14.03
C THR A 268 -6.51 15.82 -13.63
N ASN A 269 -7.71 15.56 -14.15
CA ASN A 269 -8.21 14.19 -14.21
C ASN A 269 -7.39 13.44 -15.28
N GLY A 270 -7.00 12.20 -15.01
CA GLY A 270 -6.12 11.42 -15.89
C GLY A 270 -6.72 11.24 -17.28
N ALA A 271 -7.95 10.74 -17.36
CA ALA A 271 -8.66 10.57 -18.61
C ALA A 271 -8.89 11.87 -19.40
N ALA A 272 -9.11 13.00 -18.70
CA ALA A 272 -9.24 14.31 -19.34
C ALA A 272 -7.93 14.76 -20.01
N TRP A 273 -6.79 14.41 -19.41
CA TRP A 273 -5.49 14.67 -20.01
C TRP A 273 -5.26 13.73 -21.21
N TYR A 274 -5.31 12.42 -20.97
CA TYR A 274 -5.35 11.39 -22.01
C TYR A 274 -5.81 10.05 -21.41
N ALA A 275 -6.66 9.30 -22.12
CA ALA A 275 -7.11 8.01 -21.64
C ALA A 275 -5.95 7.00 -21.56
N LEU A 276 -5.78 6.38 -20.39
CA LEU A 276 -4.72 5.46 -20.06
C LEU A 276 -5.32 4.18 -19.48
N LYS A 277 -5.22 3.08 -20.24
CA LYS A 277 -5.72 1.77 -19.84
C LYS A 277 -4.69 1.00 -19.00
N GLY A 278 -5.14 0.35 -17.93
CA GLY A 278 -4.31 -0.57 -17.13
C GLY A 278 -3.24 0.10 -16.28
N GLY A 279 -3.53 1.30 -15.79
CA GLY A 279 -2.65 2.07 -14.91
C GLY A 279 -2.67 1.58 -13.46
N MET A 280 -1.56 1.80 -12.75
CA MET A 280 -1.43 1.44 -11.33
C MET A 280 -2.36 2.29 -10.44
N GLN A 281 -2.56 3.56 -10.80
CA GLN A 281 -3.37 4.52 -10.05
C GLN A 281 -4.82 4.05 -9.88
N ASP A 282 -5.48 3.73 -11.00
CA ASP A 282 -6.86 3.22 -10.99
C ASP A 282 -6.94 1.85 -10.30
N TYR A 283 -5.89 1.02 -10.42
CA TYR A 283 -5.84 -0.29 -9.77
C TYR A 283 -5.88 -0.17 -8.23
N ASN A 284 -5.06 0.71 -7.66
CA ASN A 284 -5.02 0.97 -6.22
C ASN A 284 -6.41 1.31 -5.68
N TYR A 285 -7.13 2.19 -6.38
CA TYR A 285 -8.43 2.67 -5.93
C TYR A 285 -9.51 1.59 -6.04
N VAL A 286 -9.58 0.92 -7.21
CA VAL A 286 -10.68 0.00 -7.52
C VAL A 286 -10.57 -1.32 -6.76
N TRP A 287 -9.36 -1.89 -6.65
CA TRP A 287 -9.17 -3.22 -6.06
C TRP A 287 -8.64 -3.21 -4.62
N ALA A 288 -7.92 -2.16 -4.21
CA ALA A 288 -7.34 -2.09 -2.87
C ALA A 288 -7.98 -1.03 -1.97
N GLY A 289 -8.83 -0.14 -2.51
CA GLY A 289 -9.41 0.98 -1.76
C GLY A 289 -8.38 2.05 -1.35
N CYS A 290 -7.15 1.93 -1.84
CA CYS A 290 -6.04 2.87 -1.61
C CYS A 290 -6.19 4.07 -2.54
N MET A 291 -6.19 5.28 -2.00
CA MET A 291 -6.32 6.49 -2.81
C MET A 291 -4.96 6.88 -3.38
N GLU A 292 -4.69 6.48 -4.62
CA GLU A 292 -3.47 6.84 -5.33
C GLU A 292 -3.68 7.99 -6.30
N ILE A 293 -2.72 8.93 -6.35
CA ILE A 293 -2.60 9.91 -7.46
C ILE A 293 -1.24 9.80 -8.14
N THR A 294 -1.17 10.26 -9.38
CA THR A 294 0.05 10.31 -10.19
C THR A 294 0.64 11.71 -10.12
N LEU A 295 1.90 11.80 -9.71
CA LEU A 295 2.63 13.04 -9.49
C LEU A 295 3.68 13.21 -10.59
N GLU A 296 3.38 14.00 -11.61
CA GLU A 296 4.34 14.42 -12.63
C GLU A 296 5.14 15.60 -12.07
N ILE A 297 6.37 15.34 -11.63
CA ILE A 297 7.14 16.29 -10.81
C ILE A 297 8.29 16.99 -11.57
N SER A 298 8.47 16.67 -12.84
CA SER A 298 9.55 17.20 -13.65
C SER A 298 9.25 17.14 -15.14
N CYS A 299 9.44 18.25 -15.85
CA CYS A 299 9.27 18.28 -17.31
C CYS A 299 10.30 17.42 -18.05
N CYS A 300 11.55 17.48 -17.60
CA CYS A 300 12.63 16.64 -18.12
C CYS A 300 12.60 15.29 -17.38
N LYS A 301 12.45 14.19 -18.12
CA LYS A 301 12.37 12.84 -17.53
C LYS A 301 13.64 12.44 -16.77
N TYR A 302 14.79 12.64 -17.40
CA TYR A 302 16.11 12.34 -16.81
C TYR A 302 17.03 13.57 -16.89
N PRO A 303 16.85 14.58 -16.01
CA PRO A 303 17.66 15.80 -16.00
C PRO A 303 19.10 15.52 -15.58
N LYS A 304 20.01 16.50 -15.71
CA LYS A 304 21.37 16.36 -15.19
C LYS A 304 21.38 16.42 -13.66
N TYR A 305 22.25 15.64 -13.01
CA TYR A 305 22.23 15.43 -11.56
C TYR A 305 22.33 16.74 -10.75
N HIS A 306 23.05 17.75 -11.25
CA HIS A 306 23.19 19.05 -10.58
C HIS A 306 21.87 19.81 -10.41
N GLN A 307 20.79 19.37 -11.07
CA GLN A 307 19.45 19.93 -10.92
C GLN A 307 18.65 19.26 -9.78
N LEU A 308 19.08 18.09 -9.27
CA LEU A 308 18.39 17.35 -8.21
C LEU A 308 18.17 18.17 -6.92
N PRO A 309 19.11 19.00 -6.43
CA PRO A 309 18.86 19.83 -5.25
C PRO A 309 17.67 20.78 -5.44
N LYS A 310 17.50 21.31 -6.67
CA LYS A 310 16.36 22.16 -7.01
C LYS A 310 15.05 21.37 -6.99
N PHE A 311 15.02 20.18 -7.61
CA PHE A 311 13.83 19.34 -7.61
C PHE A 311 13.43 18.94 -6.19
N TRP A 312 14.40 18.60 -5.33
CA TRP A 312 14.13 18.36 -3.91
C TRP A 312 13.52 19.58 -3.23
N ALA A 313 14.14 20.76 -3.36
CA ALA A 313 13.63 21.99 -2.76
C ALA A 313 12.21 22.34 -3.24
N ASP A 314 11.90 22.09 -4.51
CA ASP A 314 10.58 22.39 -5.09
C ASP A 314 9.47 21.45 -4.56
N ASN A 315 9.83 20.19 -4.25
CA ASN A 315 8.88 19.11 -3.93
C ASN A 315 8.82 18.76 -2.43
N GLN A 316 9.84 19.07 -1.64
CA GLN A 316 9.97 18.63 -0.24
C GLN A 316 8.70 18.92 0.59
N LYS A 317 8.21 20.17 0.53
CA LYS A 317 6.99 20.55 1.26
C LYS A 317 5.77 19.76 0.76
N ALA A 318 5.61 19.64 -0.56
CA ALA A 318 4.49 18.93 -1.16
C ALA A 318 4.46 17.44 -0.75
N LEU A 319 5.62 16.78 -0.78
CA LEU A 319 5.76 15.38 -0.36
C LEU A 319 5.34 15.18 1.11
N LEU A 320 5.80 16.06 2.00
CA LEU A 320 5.49 15.97 3.44
C LEU A 320 4.02 16.28 3.74
N GLN A 321 3.45 17.30 3.10
CA GLN A 321 2.04 17.68 3.32
C GLN A 321 1.09 16.62 2.76
N TYR A 322 1.42 16.04 1.60
CA TYR A 322 0.61 14.99 0.99
C TYR A 322 0.49 13.76 1.88
N LEU A 323 1.57 13.30 2.53
CA LEU A 323 1.51 12.18 3.48
C LEU A 323 0.53 12.44 4.65
N GLY A 324 0.40 13.71 5.06
CA GLY A 324 -0.54 14.13 6.10
C GLY A 324 -2.01 13.96 5.71
N GLU A 325 -2.33 13.90 4.41
CA GLU A 325 -3.71 13.75 3.92
C GLU A 325 -4.34 12.39 4.28
N ALA A 326 -3.54 11.42 4.74
CA ALA A 326 -4.08 10.16 5.29
C ALA A 326 -4.83 10.36 6.62
N HIS A 327 -4.55 11.46 7.34
CA HIS A 327 -5.08 11.80 8.66
C HIS A 327 -6.39 12.59 8.61
N GLN A 328 -7.30 12.14 7.76
CA GLN A 328 -8.64 12.72 7.66
C GLN A 328 -9.69 11.66 7.29
N GLY A 329 -10.95 12.04 7.42
CA GLY A 329 -12.07 11.17 7.09
C GLY A 329 -12.48 10.31 8.28
N VAL A 330 -12.65 9.01 8.03
CA VAL A 330 -13.16 8.07 9.03
C VAL A 330 -12.29 6.84 9.15
N TRP A 331 -11.93 6.51 10.39
CA TRP A 331 -11.20 5.29 10.75
C TRP A 331 -11.99 4.52 11.81
N GLY A 332 -11.69 3.24 11.98
CA GLY A 332 -12.26 2.49 13.09
C GLY A 332 -12.01 1.00 13.01
N GLN A 333 -12.67 0.28 13.89
CA GLN A 333 -12.68 -1.18 13.91
C GLN A 333 -14.09 -1.73 13.71
N VAL A 334 -14.16 -2.86 13.01
CA VAL A 334 -15.35 -3.70 12.93
C VAL A 334 -15.16 -4.89 13.85
N THR A 335 -16.08 -5.05 14.80
CA THR A 335 -16.07 -6.17 15.76
C THR A 335 -17.40 -6.90 15.78
N ASP A 336 -17.43 -8.08 16.38
CA ASP A 336 -18.66 -8.74 16.79
C ASP A 336 -19.15 -8.21 18.16
N PRO A 337 -20.27 -8.72 18.71
CA PRO A 337 -20.76 -8.31 20.03
C PRO A 337 -19.79 -8.62 21.18
N ASP A 338 -18.96 -9.65 21.02
CA ASP A 338 -17.94 -10.08 21.99
C ASP A 338 -16.63 -9.27 21.88
N LYS A 339 -16.61 -8.24 21.03
CA LYS A 339 -15.46 -7.37 20.73
C LYS A 339 -14.32 -8.08 19.99
N SER A 340 -14.57 -9.25 19.41
CA SER A 340 -13.62 -9.90 18.51
C SER A 340 -13.57 -9.17 17.17
N PRO A 341 -12.39 -8.95 16.57
CA PRO A 341 -12.27 -8.27 15.29
C PRO A 341 -12.87 -9.10 14.16
N VAL A 342 -13.66 -8.46 13.29
CA VAL A 342 -14.21 -9.09 12.08
C VAL A 342 -13.26 -8.84 10.91
N PHE A 343 -12.53 -9.87 10.52
CA PHE A 343 -11.63 -9.84 9.38
C PHE A 343 -12.39 -9.82 8.05
N ASN A 344 -11.85 -9.11 7.06
CA ASN A 344 -12.29 -9.15 5.67
C ASN A 344 -13.74 -8.66 5.42
N ALA A 345 -14.31 -7.91 6.36
CA ALA A 345 -15.58 -7.22 6.20
C ALA A 345 -15.45 -6.13 5.13
N SER A 346 -16.43 -6.05 4.23
CA SER A 346 -16.55 -5.01 3.22
C SER A 346 -16.99 -3.70 3.87
N ILE A 347 -16.28 -2.61 3.60
CA ILE A 347 -16.59 -1.26 4.07
C ILE A 347 -16.77 -0.35 2.88
N VAL A 348 -18.01 0.03 2.61
CA VAL A 348 -18.40 0.87 1.47
C VAL A 348 -19.18 2.08 1.98
N VAL A 349 -18.85 3.26 1.49
CA VAL A 349 -19.64 4.47 1.78
C VAL A 349 -20.81 4.52 0.80
N LYS A 350 -22.03 4.67 1.31
CA LYS A 350 -23.24 4.72 0.47
C LYS A 350 -23.12 5.83 -0.58
N GLY A 351 -23.34 5.48 -1.84
CA GLY A 351 -23.13 6.37 -3.00
C GLY A 351 -21.70 6.38 -3.54
N ARG A 352 -20.73 5.77 -2.86
CA ARG A 352 -19.33 5.64 -3.28
C ARG A 352 -18.97 4.18 -3.48
N LYS A 353 -19.01 3.72 -4.74
CA LYS A 353 -18.93 2.29 -5.10
C LYS A 353 -17.69 1.56 -4.57
N PHE A 354 -16.54 2.22 -4.53
CA PHE A 354 -15.27 1.57 -4.21
C PHE A 354 -14.95 1.74 -2.73
N GLY A 355 -14.90 0.61 -2.02
CA GLY A 355 -14.59 0.55 -0.60
C GLY A 355 -13.23 -0.08 -0.32
N SER A 356 -13.03 -0.47 0.94
CA SER A 356 -11.92 -1.32 1.37
C SER A 356 -12.46 -2.51 2.16
N ARG A 357 -11.56 -3.40 2.56
CA ARG A 357 -11.88 -4.50 3.47
C ARG A 357 -11.16 -4.32 4.79
N THR A 358 -11.70 -4.87 5.86
CA THR A 358 -11.05 -4.78 7.18
C THR A 358 -9.82 -5.66 7.29
N THR A 359 -8.81 -5.20 8.06
CA THR A 359 -7.63 -5.99 8.40
C THR A 359 -7.99 -7.20 9.27
N ARG A 360 -7.01 -8.08 9.53
CA ARG A 360 -7.17 -9.19 10.50
C ARG A 360 -7.54 -8.71 11.91
N ARG A 361 -7.33 -7.43 12.20
CA ARG A 361 -7.68 -6.78 13.47
C ARG A 361 -8.95 -5.94 13.36
N GLY A 362 -9.73 -6.13 12.29
CA GLY A 362 -11.00 -5.45 12.06
C GLY A 362 -10.84 -3.99 11.63
N GLU A 363 -9.62 -3.50 11.40
CA GLU A 363 -9.38 -2.07 11.16
C GLU A 363 -9.80 -1.66 9.76
N TYR A 364 -10.29 -0.44 9.63
CA TYR A 364 -10.53 0.20 8.34
C TYR A 364 -10.22 1.70 8.39
N TRP A 365 -9.94 2.25 7.21
CA TRP A 365 -9.70 3.67 7.00
C TRP A 365 -10.38 4.10 5.71
N ARG A 366 -10.93 5.31 5.70
CA ARG A 366 -11.43 5.96 4.50
C ARG A 366 -11.20 7.47 4.58
N ILE A 367 -10.44 8.00 3.64
CA ILE A 367 -10.27 9.45 3.47
C ILE A 367 -11.60 10.00 2.93
N LEU A 368 -12.16 10.99 3.60
CA LEU A 368 -13.40 11.68 3.24
C LEU A 368 -13.24 13.17 3.53
N ARG A 369 -13.91 14.01 2.73
CA ARG A 369 -14.04 15.44 3.02
C ARG A 369 -15.05 15.63 4.18
N PRO A 370 -15.07 16.81 4.83
CA PRO A 370 -16.10 17.10 5.82
C PRO A 370 -17.51 16.99 5.24
N GLY A 371 -18.40 16.30 5.95
CA GLY A 371 -19.75 15.99 5.49
C GLY A 371 -20.42 14.88 6.32
N THR A 372 -21.65 14.52 5.99
CA THR A 372 -22.35 13.39 6.64
C THR A 372 -22.37 12.21 5.70
N TYR A 373 -21.97 11.04 6.20
CA TYR A 373 -21.82 9.83 5.40
C TYR A 373 -22.50 8.65 6.07
N THR A 374 -22.85 7.65 5.27
CA THR A 374 -23.34 6.35 5.74
C THR A 374 -22.37 5.26 5.27
N ILE A 375 -21.76 4.51 6.20
CA ILE A 375 -21.00 3.30 5.87
C ILE A 375 -21.96 2.11 5.86
N GLN A 376 -21.84 1.28 4.82
CA GLN A 376 -22.41 -0.05 4.71
C GLN A 376 -21.30 -1.07 5.02
N ALA A 377 -21.41 -1.73 6.17
CA ALA A 377 -20.51 -2.78 6.60
C ALA A 377 -21.16 -4.16 6.41
N GLN A 378 -20.43 -5.08 5.78
CA GLN A 378 -20.92 -6.43 5.51
C GLN A 378 -19.80 -7.46 5.64
N ALA A 379 -20.07 -8.59 6.29
CA ALA A 379 -19.17 -9.74 6.33
C ALA A 379 -19.98 -11.04 6.17
N GLU A 380 -19.33 -12.08 5.65
CA GLU A 380 -19.94 -13.40 5.54
C GLU A 380 -20.28 -13.94 6.94
N GLY A 381 -21.51 -14.46 7.11
CA GLY A 381 -22.00 -14.94 8.40
C GLY A 381 -22.51 -13.86 9.36
N TYR A 382 -22.53 -12.59 8.93
CA TYR A 382 -23.07 -11.47 9.71
C TYR A 382 -24.18 -10.74 8.95
N ASP A 383 -25.13 -10.16 9.69
CA ASP A 383 -26.13 -9.27 9.11
C ASP A 383 -25.48 -7.92 8.72
N PRO A 384 -25.78 -7.38 7.53
CA PRO A 384 -25.22 -6.10 7.10
C PRO A 384 -25.73 -4.95 7.97
N VAL A 385 -24.86 -3.98 8.25
CA VAL A 385 -25.17 -2.81 9.06
C VAL A 385 -24.91 -1.54 8.27
N GLU A 386 -25.82 -0.57 8.36
CA GLU A 386 -25.60 0.80 7.91
C GLU A 386 -25.42 1.73 9.12
N VAL A 387 -24.33 2.51 9.14
CA VAL A 387 -24.05 3.49 10.20
C VAL A 387 -23.86 4.86 9.59
N THR A 388 -24.65 5.84 10.04
CA THR A 388 -24.54 7.24 9.60
C THR A 388 -23.80 8.08 10.65
N PHE A 389 -22.83 8.87 10.21
CA PHE A 389 -21.99 9.69 11.09
C PHE A 389 -21.52 10.98 10.38
N PRO A 390 -21.22 12.04 11.14
CA PRO A 390 -20.56 13.22 10.60
C PRO A 390 -19.04 13.02 10.51
N VAL A 391 -18.43 13.54 9.45
CA VAL A 391 -16.99 13.70 9.30
C VAL A 391 -16.66 15.18 9.43
N ALA A 392 -15.84 15.52 10.43
CA ALA A 392 -15.30 16.86 10.61
C ALA A 392 -13.95 17.02 9.90
N LYS A 393 -13.27 18.16 10.09
CA LYS A 393 -11.86 18.30 9.69
C LYS A 393 -11.00 17.40 10.58
N GLY A 394 -10.14 16.58 9.97
CA GLY A 394 -9.31 15.59 10.65
C GLY A 394 -9.97 14.21 10.72
N VAL A 395 -9.54 13.38 11.68
CA VAL A 395 -9.99 11.99 11.82
C VAL A 395 -11.26 11.90 12.66
N THR A 396 -12.25 11.17 12.15
CA THR A 396 -13.43 10.71 12.89
C THR A 396 -13.28 9.22 13.20
N ILE A 397 -13.39 8.83 14.47
CA ILE A 397 -13.38 7.41 14.85
C ILE A 397 -14.81 6.88 14.85
N GLN A 398 -15.07 5.86 14.03
CA GLN A 398 -16.36 5.18 13.96
C GLN A 398 -16.15 3.67 14.06
N ASN A 399 -16.37 3.10 15.24
CA ASN A 399 -16.40 1.64 15.38
C ASN A 399 -17.76 1.09 14.93
N ILE A 400 -17.76 -0.13 14.41
CA ILE A 400 -18.96 -0.80 13.89
C ILE A 400 -19.05 -2.19 14.53
N THR A 401 -20.25 -2.57 14.98
CA THR A 401 -20.51 -3.93 15.45
C THR A 401 -21.37 -4.67 14.44
N LEU A 402 -20.89 -5.80 13.94
CA LEU A 402 -21.65 -6.71 13.09
C LEU A 402 -22.24 -7.83 13.95
N TYR A 403 -23.51 -8.18 13.73
CA TYR A 403 -24.19 -9.23 14.47
C TYR A 403 -24.21 -10.53 13.66
N PRO A 404 -23.81 -11.68 14.23
CA PRO A 404 -23.88 -12.95 13.53
C PRO A 404 -25.30 -13.26 13.09
N GLN A 405 -25.46 -13.79 11.88
CA GLN A 405 -26.77 -14.23 11.41
C GLN A 405 -27.25 -15.39 12.29
N ALA A 406 -28.53 -15.39 12.65
CA ALA A 406 -29.11 -16.49 13.41
C ALA A 406 -28.88 -17.81 12.67
N SER A 407 -28.19 -18.76 13.30
CA SER A 407 -28.01 -20.08 12.72
C SER A 407 -29.38 -20.71 12.51
N THR A 408 -29.80 -20.94 11.27
CA THR A 408 -30.87 -21.88 10.98
C THR A 408 -30.34 -23.29 11.21
N TYR A 409 -30.18 -23.68 12.48
CA TYR A 409 -30.07 -25.08 12.84
C TYR A 409 -31.40 -25.73 12.47
N TYR A 410 -31.44 -26.44 11.35
CA TYR A 410 -32.45 -27.48 11.16
C TYR A 410 -32.14 -28.55 12.20
N GLU A 411 -32.84 -28.53 13.34
CA GLU A 411 -32.87 -29.70 14.20
C GLU A 411 -33.45 -30.87 13.38
N PRO A 412 -32.73 -32.00 13.24
CA PRO A 412 -33.35 -33.22 12.76
C PRO A 412 -34.42 -33.59 13.78
N ARG A 413 -35.69 -33.53 13.39
CA ARG A 413 -36.82 -33.97 14.22
C ARG A 413 -36.56 -35.41 14.67
N SER A 414 -36.24 -35.60 15.94
CA SER A 414 -36.14 -36.92 16.56
C SER A 414 -37.56 -37.42 16.87
N ASP A 415 -38.25 -37.98 15.87
CA ASP A 415 -39.47 -38.75 16.12
C ASP A 415 -39.10 -40.13 16.69
N TYR A 416 -38.87 -40.17 18.00
CA TYR A 416 -38.94 -41.39 18.79
C TYR A 416 -40.03 -41.23 19.84
N THR A 417 -41.28 -41.60 19.51
CA THR A 417 -42.18 -42.22 20.50
C THR A 417 -43.35 -42.98 19.86
N SER A 418 -43.47 -44.23 20.32
CA SER A 418 -44.63 -45.11 20.36
C SER A 418 -45.35 -45.53 19.06
N MET A 419 -44.97 -46.70 18.54
CA MET A 419 -45.97 -47.66 18.07
C MET A 419 -45.98 -48.87 19.00
N ARG A 420 -46.98 -48.93 19.89
CA ARG A 420 -47.44 -50.18 20.50
C ARG A 420 -48.66 -50.69 19.73
N ASN A 421 -48.56 -51.95 19.33
CA ASN A 421 -49.61 -52.95 19.19
C ASN A 421 -50.89 -52.60 18.42
N SER A 422 -50.97 -53.16 17.20
CA SER A 422 -52.16 -53.88 16.74
C SER A 422 -51.83 -54.73 15.52
N PHE A 423 -51.72 -56.05 15.71
CA PHE A 423 -51.85 -57.04 14.63
C PHE A 423 -53.32 -57.08 14.19
N PRO A 424 -53.59 -57.27 12.89
CA PRO A 424 -54.11 -58.57 12.48
C PRO A 424 -53.49 -59.14 11.19
N SER A 425 -53.80 -60.42 11.04
CA SER A 425 -53.32 -61.47 10.15
C SER A 425 -53.49 -61.28 8.64
N THR A 426 -52.40 -61.62 7.93
CA THR A 426 -52.27 -62.37 6.66
C THR A 426 -53.45 -62.47 5.69
N HIS A 427 -53.20 -62.12 4.42
CA HIS A 427 -53.48 -62.99 3.28
C HIS A 427 -52.58 -62.67 2.05
N ASN A 428 -52.22 -63.74 1.34
CA ASN A 428 -51.38 -63.89 0.14
C ASN A 428 -51.76 -62.92 -1.01
N THR A 429 -50.91 -62.56 -1.99
CA THR A 429 -50.23 -63.43 -2.97
C THR A 429 -49.11 -62.67 -3.74
N ALA A 430 -48.29 -63.47 -4.43
CA ALA A 430 -46.99 -63.16 -5.02
C ALA A 430 -46.96 -62.39 -6.35
N SER A 431 -45.80 -61.77 -6.62
CA SER A 431 -45.03 -61.70 -7.89
C SER A 431 -44.27 -60.38 -7.99
N SER A 432 -43.13 -60.19 -8.65
CA SER A 432 -41.93 -60.98 -8.91
C SER A 432 -40.89 -59.98 -9.46
N ILE A 433 -39.74 -59.88 -8.78
CA ILE A 433 -38.36 -59.65 -9.26
C ILE A 433 -38.07 -58.54 -10.30
N LYS A 434 -37.21 -57.56 -9.95
CA LYS A 434 -35.81 -57.37 -10.46
C LYS A 434 -35.37 -55.90 -10.31
N GLY A 435 -34.23 -55.67 -9.65
CA GLY A 435 -33.57 -54.36 -9.60
C GLY A 435 -32.30 -54.36 -8.75
N VAL A 436 -31.17 -54.15 -9.41
CA VAL A 436 -29.77 -54.29 -9.00
C VAL A 436 -29.33 -53.22 -7.98
N TRP A 437 -28.48 -53.61 -7.00
CA TRP A 437 -27.74 -52.70 -6.11
C TRP A 437 -26.24 -52.74 -6.44
N PRO A 438 -25.56 -51.60 -6.71
CA PRO A 438 -24.11 -51.54 -6.65
C PRO A 438 -23.65 -51.14 -5.25
N THR A 439 -22.65 -51.85 -4.75
CA THR A 439 -21.86 -51.56 -3.55
C THR A 439 -20.92 -50.38 -3.81
N PHE A 440 -20.85 -49.42 -2.87
CA PHE A 440 -19.82 -48.38 -2.86
C PHE A 440 -18.77 -48.67 -1.78
N THR A 441 -17.53 -48.80 -2.20
CA THR A 441 -16.33 -48.89 -1.35
C THR A 441 -15.85 -47.48 -1.01
N VAL A 442 -15.69 -47.18 0.28
CA VAL A 442 -15.08 -45.94 0.76
C VAL A 442 -13.56 -46.16 0.91
N VAL A 443 -12.76 -45.37 0.20
CA VAL A 443 -11.29 -45.34 0.33
C VAL A 443 -10.93 -44.16 1.22
N ILE A 444 -10.32 -44.43 2.38
CA ILE A 444 -9.73 -43.41 3.26
C ILE A 444 -8.25 -43.27 2.85
N ILE A 445 -7.88 -42.10 2.33
CA ILE A 445 -6.48 -41.75 2.05
C ILE A 445 -5.96 -40.94 3.23
N VAL A 446 -5.03 -41.52 4.00
CA VAL A 446 -4.24 -40.82 5.02
C VAL A 446 -2.92 -40.39 4.37
N ILE A 447 -2.70 -39.08 4.23
CA ILE A 447 -1.43 -38.53 3.74
C ILE A 447 -0.59 -38.10 4.95
N PHE A 448 0.56 -38.76 5.13
CA PHE A 448 1.59 -38.42 6.11
C PHE A 448 2.44 -37.23 5.63
N ASN A 449 2.53 -36.16 6.44
CA ASN A 449 3.48 -35.08 6.24
C ASN A 449 4.88 -35.50 6.69
N ARG A 450 5.87 -35.37 5.80
CA ARG A 450 7.29 -35.56 6.08
C ARG A 450 7.84 -34.40 6.91
N ILE A 451 8.38 -34.73 8.08
CA ILE A 451 9.28 -33.88 8.87
C ILE A 451 10.71 -34.25 8.46
N SER A 452 11.48 -33.27 7.97
CA SER A 452 12.93 -33.41 7.78
C SER A 452 13.61 -33.25 9.14
N VAL A 453 14.15 -34.34 9.68
CA VAL A 453 15.04 -34.33 10.84
C VAL A 453 16.48 -34.27 10.35
N ALA A 454 17.19 -33.21 10.73
CA ALA A 454 18.63 -33.08 10.56
C ALA A 454 19.35 -33.99 11.59
N LEU A 455 20.10 -34.98 11.10
CA LEU A 455 21.01 -35.80 11.88
C LEU A 455 22.38 -35.08 11.96
N ASN A 456 22.66 -34.47 13.12
CA ASN A 456 24.03 -34.14 13.50
C ASN A 456 24.56 -35.24 14.42
N VAL A 457 25.49 -36.04 13.90
CA VAL A 457 26.20 -37.08 14.64
C VAL A 457 27.36 -36.44 15.39
N TRP A 458 27.30 -36.45 16.72
CA TRP A 458 28.45 -36.22 17.59
C TRP A 458 29.22 -37.52 17.75
N LYS A 459 30.51 -37.52 17.40
CA LYS A 459 31.48 -38.54 17.82
C LYS A 459 32.16 -38.05 19.10
N CYS A 460 31.90 -38.72 20.22
CA CYS A 460 32.80 -38.74 21.36
C CYS A 460 33.86 -39.83 21.14
N GLY A 461 35.13 -39.48 21.36
CA GLY A 461 36.26 -40.40 21.40
C GLY A 461 37.32 -39.82 22.33
N VAL A 462 37.42 -40.48 23.50
CA VAL A 462 38.44 -40.49 24.57
C VAL A 462 39.42 -39.33 24.67
#